data_AF-A0A661GGY0-F1
#
_entry.id   AF-A0A661GGY0-F1
#
_cell.length_a   1.000
_cell.length_b   1.000
_cell.length_c   1.000
_cell.angle_alpha   90.00
_cell.angle_beta   90.00
_cell.angle_gamma   90.00
#
_symmetry.space_group_name_H-M   'P 1'
#
loop_
_entity.id
_entity.type
_entity.pdbx_description
1 polymer ?
#
loop_
_entity_poly.entity_id
_entity_poly.type
_entity_poly.pdbx_seq_one_letter_code
_entity_poly.pdbx_strand_id
1 'polypeptide(L)'
;RHRVHDDPLILPGIQDLTAWVDFSAVAEAAQAAGLEVAGYVTQAHFLLHGGLDEELTEFTSLPQAEQLELSRQVKLLTLPGEMGESFKCIGLARGDIDLPGAFRMSDRTHML
;
A
#
# COMPACT_ATOMS: atom_id res chain seq x y z
N ARG A 1 -12.92 -1.45 20.28
CA ARG A 1 -13.56 -0.11 20.12
C ARG A 1 -12.71 0.66 19.11
N HIS A 2 -13.12 0.81 17.85
CA HIS A 2 -12.36 1.55 16.83
C HIS A 2 -12.74 3.03 16.88
N ARG A 3 -11.96 3.86 17.59
CA ARG A 3 -12.14 5.31 17.64
C ARG A 3 -10.77 5.96 17.39
N VAL A 4 -10.76 6.97 16.55
CA VAL A 4 -9.58 7.80 16.27
C VAL A 4 -9.65 9.04 17.15
N HIS A 5 -8.53 9.41 17.78
CA HIS A 5 -8.37 10.67 18.51
C HIS A 5 -6.89 11.07 18.55
N ASP A 6 -6.66 12.36 18.80
CA ASP A 6 -5.32 12.96 18.69
C ASP A 6 -4.61 13.12 20.04
N ASP A 7 -5.23 12.71 21.15
CA ASP A 7 -4.64 12.80 22.49
C ASP A 7 -3.91 11.49 22.88
N PRO A 8 -2.57 11.47 22.89
CA PRO A 8 -1.80 10.25 23.16
C PRO A 8 -1.81 9.84 24.65
N LEU A 9 -2.32 10.67 25.55
CA LEU A 9 -2.21 10.47 27.00
C LEU A 9 -3.51 9.99 27.66
N ILE A 10 -4.62 9.84 26.92
CA ILE A 10 -5.92 9.45 27.51
C ILE A 10 -5.86 8.04 28.10
N LEU A 11 -5.30 7.07 27.36
CA LEU A 11 -5.29 5.66 27.77
C LEU A 11 -3.91 5.00 27.59
N PRO A 12 -2.88 5.42 28.36
CA PRO A 12 -1.53 4.88 28.22
C PRO A 12 -1.50 3.36 28.41
N GLY A 13 -0.84 2.65 27.49
CA GLY A 13 -0.69 1.19 27.54
C GLY A 13 -1.89 0.38 27.03
N ILE A 14 -3.02 1.01 26.68
CA ILE A 14 -4.20 0.31 26.15
C ILE A 14 -4.79 0.97 24.89
N GLN A 15 -4.17 2.03 24.38
CA GLN A 15 -4.46 2.60 23.06
C GLN A 15 -3.25 2.42 22.12
N ASP A 16 -3.55 2.32 20.84
CA ASP A 16 -2.52 2.33 19.79
C ASP A 16 -2.12 3.78 19.46
N LEU A 17 -0.85 3.97 19.11
CA LEU A 17 -0.29 5.25 18.69
C LEU A 17 0.40 5.06 17.34
N THR A 18 -0.12 5.73 16.32
CA THR A 18 0.40 5.64 14.95
C THR A 18 0.74 7.03 14.42
N ALA A 19 1.64 7.07 13.43
CA ALA A 19 2.02 8.27 12.71
C ALA A 19 2.13 7.96 11.22
N TRP A 20 2.05 8.98 10.38
CA TRP A 20 2.35 8.84 8.96
C TRP A 20 3.83 8.48 8.76
N VAL A 21 4.09 7.61 7.79
CA VAL A 21 5.45 7.21 7.41
C VAL A 21 6.05 8.29 6.51
N ASP A 22 7.27 8.73 6.84
CA ASP A 22 8.10 9.55 5.96
C ASP A 22 8.89 8.64 5.02
N PHE A 23 8.43 8.51 3.77
CA PHE A 23 9.06 7.62 2.79
C PHE A 23 10.39 8.15 2.23
N SER A 24 10.61 9.47 2.25
CA SER A 24 11.90 10.05 1.88
C SER A 24 12.96 9.63 2.89
N ALA A 25 12.66 9.74 4.19
CA ALA A 25 13.54 9.27 5.26
C ALA A 25 13.82 7.75 5.17
N VAL A 26 12.82 6.94 4.81
CA VAL A 26 13.00 5.49 4.58
C VAL A 26 13.94 5.23 3.40
N ALA A 27 13.78 5.96 2.30
CA ALA A 27 14.62 5.84 1.12
C ALA A 27 16.08 6.22 1.41
N GLU A 28 16.32 7.33 2.11
CA GLU A 28 17.65 7.76 2.55
C GLU A 28 18.31 6.71 3.44
N ALA A 29 17.57 6.19 4.43
CA ALA A 29 18.07 5.15 5.32
C ALA A 29 18.42 3.85 4.57
N ALA A 30 17.62 3.48 3.57
CA ALA A 30 17.89 2.32 2.73
C ALA A 30 19.17 2.49 1.90
N GLN A 31 19.36 3.65 1.28
CA GLN A 31 20.57 3.98 0.53
C GLN A 31 21.81 4.00 1.43
N ALA A 32 21.72 4.57 2.63
CA ALA A 32 22.81 4.55 3.61
C ALA A 32 23.17 3.11 4.05
N ALA A 33 22.20 2.19 4.04
CA ALA A 33 22.41 0.76 4.28
C ALA A 33 22.88 -0.02 3.02
N GLY A 34 23.10 0.68 1.90
CA GLY A 34 23.55 0.10 0.63
C GLY A 34 22.47 -0.68 -0.11
N LEU A 35 21.19 -0.33 0.08
CA LEU A 35 20.06 -0.80 -0.72
C LEU A 35 19.70 0.24 -1.79
N GLU A 36 19.10 -0.22 -2.87
CA GLU A 36 18.52 0.64 -3.90
C GLU A 36 17.00 0.75 -3.72
N VAL A 37 16.45 1.92 -4.00
CA VAL A 37 15.00 2.09 -4.10
C VAL A 37 14.56 1.54 -5.45
N ALA A 38 13.99 0.34 -5.41
CA ALA A 38 13.52 -0.38 -6.57
C ALA A 38 12.21 0.18 -7.14
N GLY A 39 11.42 0.86 -6.32
CA GLY A 39 10.23 1.56 -6.75
C GLY A 39 9.43 2.12 -5.58
N TYR A 40 8.60 3.11 -5.86
CA TYR A 40 7.70 3.72 -4.89
C TYR A 40 6.38 4.06 -5.56
N VAL A 41 5.30 3.44 -5.09
CA VAL A 41 3.97 3.55 -5.69
C VAL A 41 2.89 3.69 -4.63
N THR A 42 1.69 4.04 -5.05
CA THR A 42 0.51 3.98 -4.18
C THR A 42 0.01 2.55 -4.03
N GLN A 43 -0.75 2.27 -2.98
CA GLN A 43 -1.38 0.96 -2.82
C GLN A 43 -2.27 0.61 -4.01
N ALA A 44 -3.04 1.57 -4.53
CA ALA A 44 -3.88 1.34 -5.70
C ALA A 44 -3.06 0.85 -6.90
N HIS A 45 -1.96 1.54 -7.22
CA HIS A 45 -1.10 1.14 -8.33
C HIS A 45 -0.37 -0.17 -8.06
N PHE A 46 0.09 -0.40 -6.84
CA PHE A 46 0.75 -1.65 -6.46
C PHE A 46 -0.17 -2.85 -6.68
N LEU A 47 -1.44 -2.76 -6.26
CA LEU A 47 -2.40 -3.84 -6.41
C LEU A 47 -2.82 -4.03 -7.87
N LEU A 48 -3.15 -2.94 -8.57
CA LEU A 48 -3.59 -3.02 -9.98
C LEU A 48 -2.50 -3.57 -10.90
N HIS A 49 -1.26 -3.07 -10.76
CA HIS A 49 -0.13 -3.55 -11.55
C HIS A 49 0.48 -4.85 -11.01
N GLY A 50 -0.02 -5.32 -9.85
CA GLY A 50 0.35 -6.57 -9.21
C GLY A 50 -0.55 -7.75 -9.56
N GLY A 51 -1.50 -7.59 -10.48
CA GLY A 51 -2.39 -8.68 -10.94
C GLY A 51 -3.70 -8.80 -10.17
N LEU A 52 -4.19 -7.72 -9.54
CA LEU A 52 -5.50 -7.75 -8.86
C LEU A 52 -6.65 -8.17 -9.81
N ASP A 53 -6.56 -7.84 -11.09
CA ASP A 53 -7.50 -8.27 -12.11
C ASP A 53 -7.43 -9.78 -12.38
N GLU A 54 -6.24 -10.38 -12.35
CA GLU A 54 -6.02 -11.82 -12.47
C GLU A 54 -6.65 -12.58 -11.30
N GLU A 55 -6.51 -12.05 -10.08
CA GLU A 55 -7.14 -12.60 -8.87
C GLU A 55 -8.68 -12.51 -8.90
N LEU A 56 -9.24 -11.61 -9.72
CA LEU A 56 -10.69 -11.41 -9.86
C LEU A 56 -11.28 -12.15 -11.07
N THR A 57 -10.55 -13.07 -11.70
CA THR A 57 -10.99 -13.81 -12.89
C THR A 57 -12.29 -14.60 -12.68
N GLU A 58 -12.51 -15.17 -11.49
CA GLU A 58 -13.72 -15.92 -11.16
C GLU A 58 -14.85 -15.05 -10.56
N PHE A 59 -14.68 -13.73 -10.49
CA PHE A 59 -15.61 -12.80 -9.83
C PHE A 59 -17.07 -12.99 -10.30
N THR A 60 -17.29 -13.16 -11.60
CA THR A 60 -18.64 -13.28 -12.17
C THR A 60 -19.33 -14.61 -11.84
N SER A 61 -18.57 -15.61 -11.40
CA SER A 61 -19.08 -16.93 -11.00
C SER A 61 -19.55 -16.97 -9.54
N LEU A 62 -19.13 -15.98 -8.73
CA LEU A 62 -19.50 -15.90 -7.32
C LEU A 62 -21.00 -15.62 -7.14
N PRO A 63 -21.60 -16.01 -5.99
CA PRO A 63 -22.92 -15.55 -5.61
C PRO A 63 -22.99 -14.02 -5.54
N GLN A 64 -24.14 -13.43 -5.88
CA GLN A 64 -24.30 -11.97 -5.97
C GLN A 64 -23.92 -11.23 -4.68
N ALA A 65 -24.21 -11.81 -3.51
CA ALA A 65 -23.85 -11.22 -2.23
C ALA A 65 -22.32 -11.15 -2.03
N GLU A 66 -21.60 -12.19 -2.47
CA GLU A 66 -20.14 -12.25 -2.39
C GLU A 66 -19.50 -11.30 -3.40
N GLN A 67 -20.07 -11.19 -4.61
CA GLN A 67 -19.64 -10.19 -5.59
C GLN A 67 -19.73 -8.76 -5.04
N LEU A 68 -20.83 -8.45 -4.35
CA LEU A 68 -21.04 -7.13 -3.75
C LEU A 68 -19.99 -6.83 -2.66
N GLU A 69 -19.74 -7.79 -1.76
CA GLU A 69 -18.76 -7.61 -0.70
C GLU A 69 -17.34 -7.50 -1.24
N LEU A 70 -16.95 -8.37 -2.19
CA LEU A 70 -15.62 -8.30 -2.81
C LEU A 70 -15.42 -6.99 -3.57
N SER A 71 -16.44 -6.52 -4.29
CA SER A 71 -16.41 -5.20 -4.94
C SER A 71 -16.18 -4.06 -3.94
N ARG A 72 -16.78 -4.15 -2.75
CA ARG A 72 -16.60 -3.16 -1.68
C ARG A 72 -15.17 -3.16 -1.15
N GLN A 73 -14.59 -4.34 -0.96
CA GLN A 73 -13.21 -4.52 -0.49
C GLN A 73 -12.20 -4.01 -1.51
N VAL A 74 -12.36 -4.37 -2.79
CA VAL A 74 -11.53 -3.86 -3.89
C VAL A 74 -11.59 -2.34 -3.94
N LYS A 75 -12.79 -1.74 -3.85
CA LYS A 75 -12.94 -0.28 -3.80
C LYS A 75 -12.24 0.35 -2.61
N LEU A 76 -12.39 -0.22 -1.40
CA LEU A 76 -11.69 0.27 -0.20
C LEU A 76 -10.16 0.28 -0.41
N LEU A 77 -9.62 -0.76 -1.03
CA LEU A 77 -8.19 -0.91 -1.27
C LEU A 77 -7.63 -0.02 -2.39
N THR A 78 -8.46 0.41 -3.35
CA THR A 78 -8.00 1.05 -4.59
C THR A 78 -8.48 2.48 -4.79
N LEU A 79 -9.56 2.92 -4.13
CA LEU A 79 -10.09 4.26 -4.34
C LEU A 79 -9.24 5.33 -3.63
N PRO A 80 -9.00 6.50 -4.26
CA PRO A 80 -8.21 7.59 -3.68
C PRO A 80 -8.72 8.14 -2.34
N GLY A 81 -10.03 8.17 -2.14
CA GLY A 81 -10.65 8.65 -0.89
C GLY A 81 -10.62 7.64 0.25
N GLU A 82 -10.10 6.44 -0.01
CA GLU A 82 -9.98 5.33 0.93
C GLU A 82 -8.49 4.99 1.10
N MET A 83 -8.11 3.72 0.96
CA MET A 83 -6.71 3.30 1.16
C MET A 83 -5.84 3.51 -0.09
N GLY A 84 -6.45 3.68 -1.27
CA GLY A 84 -5.76 3.62 -2.55
C GLY A 84 -4.64 4.65 -2.70
N GLU A 85 -4.85 5.87 -2.19
CA GLU A 85 -3.83 6.92 -2.16
C GLU A 85 -3.24 7.11 -0.75
N SER A 86 -3.95 6.86 0.35
CA SER A 86 -3.36 7.03 1.68
C SER A 86 -2.23 6.04 1.96
N PHE A 87 -2.30 4.82 1.42
CA PHE A 87 -1.28 3.80 1.58
C PHE A 87 -0.30 3.82 0.41
N LYS A 88 0.96 3.50 0.70
CA LYS A 88 2.07 3.51 -0.25
C LYS A 88 2.90 2.24 -0.08
N CYS A 89 3.54 1.81 -1.16
CA CYS A 89 4.46 0.68 -1.18
C CYS A 89 5.82 1.15 -1.68
N ILE A 90 6.88 0.81 -0.94
CA ILE A 90 8.27 1.04 -1.34
C ILE A 90 8.97 -0.30 -1.48
N GLY A 91 9.62 -0.51 -2.63
CA GLY A 91 10.46 -1.66 -2.90
C GLY A 91 11.92 -1.29 -2.63
N LEU A 92 12.62 -2.10 -1.85
CA LEU A 92 14.06 -1.96 -1.59
C LEU A 92 14.77 -3.23 -2.05
N ALA A 93 15.85 -3.09 -2.81
CA ALA A 93 16.56 -4.22 -3.41
C ALA A 93 18.07 -4.11 -3.22
N ARG A 94 18.76 -5.24 -3.41
CA ARG A 94 20.24 -5.32 -3.45
C ARG A 94 20.66 -6.24 -4.58
N GLY A 95 21.49 -5.73 -5.48
CA GLY A 95 21.95 -6.48 -6.64
C GLY A 95 20.88 -6.59 -7.72
N ASP A 96 21.14 -7.43 -8.72
CA ASP A 96 20.26 -7.60 -9.88
C ASP A 96 19.11 -8.55 -9.52
N ILE A 97 17.98 -7.98 -9.10
CA ILE A 97 16.76 -8.70 -8.75
C ILE A 97 15.68 -8.32 -9.76
N ASP A 98 15.01 -9.33 -10.30
CA ASP A 98 13.84 -9.11 -11.13
C ASP A 98 12.69 -8.51 -10.30
N LEU A 99 12.42 -7.23 -10.52
CA LEU A 99 11.42 -6.51 -9.75
C LEU A 99 9.99 -6.90 -10.16
N PRO A 100 9.06 -7.02 -9.20
CA PRO A 100 7.65 -7.23 -9.50
C PRO A 100 7.12 -6.16 -10.47
N GLY A 101 6.26 -6.56 -11.41
CA GLY A 101 5.59 -5.64 -12.34
C GLY A 101 4.88 -4.48 -11.64
N ALA A 102 4.40 -4.71 -10.42
CA ALA A 102 3.77 -3.73 -9.55
C ALA A 102 4.57 -2.43 -9.32
N PHE A 103 5.90 -2.48 -9.40
CA PHE A 103 6.78 -1.31 -9.24
C PHE A 103 7.23 -0.67 -10.56
N ARG A 104 7.01 -1.34 -11.71
CA ARG A 104 7.49 -0.86 -13.02
C ARG A 104 6.60 0.22 -13.62
N MET A 105 5.32 0.23 -13.26
CA MET A 105 4.33 1.16 -13.77
C MET A 105 3.91 2.16 -12.69
N SER A 106 3.68 3.41 -13.10
CA SER A 106 3.29 4.50 -12.20
C SER A 106 4.28 4.77 -11.04
N ASP A 107 5.57 4.50 -11.26
CA ASP A 107 6.62 4.77 -10.28
C ASP A 107 6.72 6.26 -9.94
N ARG A 108 6.79 6.54 -8.64
CA ARG A 108 6.88 7.88 -8.05
C ARG A 108 8.21 8.09 -7.32
N THR A 109 9.23 7.27 -7.56
CA THR A 109 10.53 7.38 -6.86
C THR A 109 11.17 8.76 -7.04
N HIS A 110 10.89 9.46 -8.14
CA HIS A 110 11.31 10.86 -8.36
C HIS A 110 10.69 11.89 -7.39
N MET A 111 9.70 11.50 -6.59
CA MET A 111 9.06 12.33 -5.55
C MET A 111 9.61 12.06 -4.15
N LEU A 112 10.52 11.09 -4.01
CA LEU A 112 11.18 10.75 -2.74
C LEU A 112 12.39 11.63 -2.48
#